data_AF-A0A951T2A7-F1
#
_entry.id   AF-A0A951T2A7-F1
#
_cell.length_a   1.000
_cell.length_b   1.000
_cell.length_c   1.000
_cell.angle_alpha   90.00
_cell.angle_beta   90.00
_cell.angle_gamma   90.00
#
_symmetry.space_group_name_H-M   'P 1'
#
loop_
_entity.id
_entity.type
_entity.pdbx_description
1 polymer ?
#
loop_
_entity_poly.entity_id
_entity_poly.type
_entity_poly.pdbx_seq_one_letter_code
_entity_poly.pdbx_strand_id
1 'polypeptide(L)'
;MCDRLEKRRQIAFRILRRLFLTVSFFFIFSILNNGSIFANNAYVFTGKKNVSIDTIDSIPVNNLSFDEQQVVAFAVLSRYQTQTDSTVSFYNKLENSEDWQSAVSPYLKFSQSTKVSQLKLLAQKGNLVAGRLLQIEEYSPDKSDSFSFLGPAMNSAIQANQLLLKPASTALELQKVIELLQLSLTDLGDLPFGQQLLHGLPLKLSQNGLPLEAAILARALQRQKANRTIEKNVADFLVLVGDFKGALKAKEALDPMLYRNSNTAIEAMSWSILGKDYKGAFDIHSKYLSNSKPSGVDTWTGLSISRDFLRVRSAGLLELLGNSKEALLSLENLTRDRQFDSDTGYARLMQSQLLFEDKLNLAEQVAEDITFRAQESDHYRLEFFATVLDGLALQRQGKDYLAWINFTK
;
A
#
# COMPACT_ATOMS: atom_id res chain seq x y z
N MET A 1 32.07 -14.92 -12.33
CA MET A 1 30.87 -14.09 -12.58
C MET A 1 29.74 -14.43 -11.62
N CYS A 2 29.51 -15.72 -11.32
CA CYS A 2 28.58 -16.19 -10.25
C CYS A 2 28.88 -15.64 -8.85
N ASP A 3 30.14 -15.61 -8.40
CA ASP A 3 30.50 -15.11 -7.05
C ASP A 3 30.14 -13.63 -6.79
N ARG A 4 30.10 -12.80 -7.84
CA ARG A 4 29.70 -11.38 -7.72
C ARG A 4 28.19 -11.23 -7.58
N LEU A 5 27.41 -12.08 -8.23
CA LEU A 5 25.95 -12.12 -8.09
C LEU A 5 25.53 -12.70 -6.74
N GLU A 6 26.28 -13.67 -6.23
CA GLU A 6 26.02 -14.31 -4.95
C GLU A 6 26.39 -13.42 -3.77
N LYS A 7 27.53 -12.69 -3.84
CA LYS A 7 27.83 -11.60 -2.89
C LYS A 7 26.79 -10.48 -2.93
N ARG A 8 26.30 -10.10 -4.11
CA ARG A 8 25.22 -9.09 -4.25
C ARG A 8 23.92 -9.56 -3.60
N ARG A 9 23.53 -10.83 -3.79
CA ARG A 9 22.38 -11.44 -3.12
C ARG A 9 22.56 -11.49 -1.61
N GLN A 10 23.73 -11.89 -1.10
CA GLN A 10 23.97 -11.98 0.35
C GLN A 10 23.99 -10.60 1.04
N ILE A 11 24.53 -9.57 0.38
CA ILE A 11 24.50 -8.19 0.88
C ILE A 11 23.06 -7.66 0.87
N ALA A 12 22.33 -7.84 -0.23
CA ALA A 12 20.91 -7.49 -0.32
C ALA A 12 20.09 -8.20 0.78
N PHE A 13 20.36 -9.49 1.05
CA PHE A 13 19.66 -10.27 2.07
C PHE A 13 19.99 -9.82 3.50
N ARG A 14 21.26 -9.44 3.79
CA ARG A 14 21.65 -8.88 5.10
C ARG A 14 21.07 -7.49 5.34
N ILE A 15 21.00 -6.67 4.29
CA ILE A 15 20.37 -5.34 4.31
C ILE A 15 18.85 -5.49 4.50
N LEU A 16 18.20 -6.38 3.74
CA LEU A 16 16.78 -6.73 3.89
C LEU A 16 16.48 -7.26 5.29
N ARG A 17 17.33 -8.10 5.89
CA ARG A 17 17.12 -8.67 7.22
C ARG A 17 17.22 -7.61 8.32
N ARG A 18 18.14 -6.64 8.19
CA ARG A 18 18.22 -5.48 9.10
C ARG A 18 17.03 -4.54 8.92
N LEU A 19 16.62 -4.29 7.67
CA LEU A 19 15.39 -3.55 7.35
C LEU A 19 14.15 -4.22 7.92
N PHE A 20 14.02 -5.53 7.79
CA PHE A 20 12.89 -6.29 8.33
C PHE A 20 12.84 -6.13 9.86
N LEU A 21 13.97 -6.23 10.57
CA LEU A 21 13.98 -6.06 12.03
C LEU A 21 13.64 -4.63 12.49
N THR A 22 14.09 -3.59 11.78
CA THR A 22 13.83 -2.19 12.17
C THR A 22 12.46 -1.69 11.69
N VAL A 23 12.04 -2.08 10.49
CA VAL A 23 10.75 -1.69 9.90
C VAL A 23 9.61 -2.52 10.50
N SER A 24 9.79 -3.82 10.78
CA SER A 24 8.75 -4.62 11.46
C SER A 24 8.44 -4.13 12.87
N PHE A 25 9.41 -3.54 13.58
CA PHE A 25 9.18 -2.97 14.92
C PHE A 25 8.28 -1.71 14.84
N PHE A 26 8.41 -0.90 13.80
CA PHE A 26 7.56 0.27 13.55
C PHE A 26 6.23 -0.07 12.85
N PHE A 27 6.20 -1.11 12.02
CA PHE A 27 5.00 -1.59 11.33
C PHE A 27 3.94 -2.05 12.34
N ILE A 28 4.38 -2.67 13.45
CA ILE A 28 3.49 -3.04 14.55
C ILE A 28 2.95 -1.80 15.27
N PHE A 29 3.75 -0.75 15.47
CA PHE A 29 3.31 0.45 16.19
C PHE A 29 2.40 1.39 15.36
N SER A 30 2.62 1.51 14.05
CA SER A 30 1.85 2.43 13.18
C SER A 30 0.53 1.82 12.67
N ILE A 31 0.37 0.49 12.73
CA ILE A 31 -0.86 -0.24 12.38
C ILE A 31 -1.82 -0.35 13.59
N LEU A 32 -1.30 -0.27 14.81
CA LEU A 32 -2.10 -0.44 16.03
C LEU A 32 -2.91 0.79 16.47
N ASN A 33 -2.67 1.98 15.91
CA ASN A 33 -3.53 3.13 16.16
C ASN A 33 -4.77 3.11 15.26
N ASN A 34 -5.80 2.43 15.76
CA ASN A 34 -7.18 2.48 15.27
C ASN A 34 -7.77 3.88 15.52
N GLY A 35 -8.15 4.59 14.46
CA GLY A 35 -9.05 5.74 14.54
C GLY A 35 -8.60 6.93 13.69
N SER A 36 -9.45 7.28 12.71
CA SER A 36 -9.38 8.40 11.76
C SER A 36 -8.21 8.42 10.76
N ILE A 37 -8.58 8.53 9.47
CA ILE A 37 -7.67 8.69 8.33
C ILE A 37 -6.92 10.05 8.37
N PHE A 38 -7.39 10.96 9.22
CA PHE A 38 -6.70 12.16 9.66
C PHE A 38 -6.42 12.00 11.16
N ALA A 39 -5.20 11.71 11.56
CA ALA A 39 -4.84 11.83 12.97
C ALA A 39 -4.94 13.32 13.33
N ASN A 40 -5.82 13.68 14.28
CA ASN A 40 -5.88 15.05 14.80
C ASN A 40 -4.52 15.48 15.36
N ASN A 41 -3.79 14.52 15.93
CA ASN A 41 -2.45 14.68 16.47
C ASN A 41 -1.41 14.26 15.42
N ALA A 42 -0.53 15.19 15.05
CA ALA A 42 0.67 14.90 14.30
C ALA A 42 1.91 15.02 15.19
N TYR A 43 3.06 14.55 14.72
CA TYR A 43 4.34 14.92 15.30
C TYR A 43 5.35 15.23 14.21
N VAL A 44 6.28 16.13 14.49
CA VAL A 44 7.40 16.43 13.61
C VAL A 44 8.69 16.13 14.36
N PHE A 45 9.61 15.43 13.70
CA PHE A 45 10.94 15.19 14.25
C PHE A 45 11.89 16.30 13.83
N THR A 46 12.44 17.02 14.81
CA THR A 46 13.37 18.14 14.57
C THR A 46 14.80 17.69 14.29
N GLY A 47 15.08 16.39 14.39
CA GLY A 47 16.44 15.83 14.41
C GLY A 47 16.99 15.59 15.82
N LYS A 48 16.36 16.20 16.84
CA LYS A 48 16.72 16.00 18.25
C LYS A 48 15.51 15.61 19.09
N LYS A 49 14.34 16.16 18.78
CA LYS A 49 13.10 15.98 19.56
C LYS A 49 11.93 15.68 18.65
N ASN A 50 11.00 14.88 19.15
CA ASN A 50 9.67 14.75 18.58
C ASN A 50 8.76 15.82 19.20
N VAL A 51 8.14 16.64 18.36
CA VAL A 51 7.21 17.69 18.78
C VAL A 51 5.83 17.32 18.29
N SER A 52 4.88 17.13 19.20
CA SER A 52 3.47 16.88 18.84
C SER A 52 2.78 18.18 18.42
N ILE A 53 1.95 18.05 17.40
CA ILE A 53 1.14 19.09 16.76
C ILE A 53 -0.31 18.62 16.86
N ASP A 54 -0.93 18.89 18.01
CA ASP A 54 -2.31 18.51 18.31
C ASP A 54 -3.26 19.67 18.00
N THR A 55 -3.01 20.82 18.63
CA THR A 55 -3.67 22.10 18.30
C THR A 55 -2.61 23.19 18.15
N ILE A 56 -2.88 24.18 17.30
CA ILE A 56 -1.91 25.23 16.99
C ILE A 56 -1.50 26.06 18.23
N ASP A 57 -2.41 26.20 19.20
CA ASP A 57 -2.17 26.97 20.42
C ASP A 57 -1.34 26.20 21.46
N SER A 58 -1.39 24.86 21.44
CA SER A 58 -0.72 23.99 22.41
C SER A 58 0.69 23.56 22.03
N ILE A 59 1.23 24.03 20.89
CA ILE A 59 2.54 23.59 20.39
C ILE A 59 3.67 24.17 21.28
N PRO A 60 4.50 23.31 21.92
CA PRO A 60 5.54 23.77 22.83
C PRO A 60 6.80 24.20 22.07
N VAL A 61 6.95 25.52 21.83
CA VAL A 61 8.12 26.07 21.12
C VAL A 61 9.20 26.66 22.04
N ASN A 62 8.87 26.98 23.28
CA ASN A 62 9.77 27.72 24.20
C ASN A 62 11.04 26.94 24.60
N ASN A 63 11.03 25.62 24.49
CA ASN A 63 12.15 24.74 24.87
C ASN A 63 12.92 24.19 23.65
N LEU A 64 12.68 24.77 22.47
CA LEU A 64 13.29 24.37 21.20
C LEU A 64 14.37 25.36 20.80
N SER A 65 15.48 24.87 20.24
CA SER A 65 16.47 25.76 19.62
C SER A 65 15.89 26.44 18.37
N PHE A 66 16.52 27.52 17.90
CA PHE A 66 16.10 28.23 16.70
C PHE A 66 15.83 27.30 15.49
N ASP A 67 16.77 26.41 15.18
CA ASP A 67 16.60 25.45 14.07
C ASP A 67 15.40 24.49 14.29
N GLU A 68 15.17 24.05 15.52
CA GLU A 68 14.04 23.18 15.86
C GLU A 68 12.71 23.93 15.73
N GLN A 69 12.66 25.19 16.18
CA GLN A 69 11.50 26.06 16.01
C GLN A 69 11.16 26.25 14.53
N GLN A 70 12.16 26.40 13.67
CA GLN A 70 11.95 26.55 12.23
C GLN A 70 11.31 25.31 11.60
N VAL A 71 11.81 24.10 11.93
CA VAL A 71 11.22 22.85 11.42
C VAL A 71 9.76 22.74 11.84
N VAL A 72 9.45 23.01 13.11
CA VAL A 72 8.06 23.00 13.62
C VAL A 72 7.22 24.06 12.93
N ALA A 73 7.74 25.26 12.73
CA ALA A 73 7.02 26.34 12.07
C ALA A 73 6.67 26.02 10.61
N PHE A 74 7.59 25.39 9.86
CA PHE A 74 7.28 24.90 8.51
C PHE A 74 6.25 23.77 8.52
N ALA A 75 6.29 22.86 9.50
CA ALA A 75 5.28 21.82 9.67
C ALA A 75 3.89 22.43 9.93
N VAL A 76 3.82 23.44 10.81
CA VAL A 76 2.59 24.19 11.11
C VAL A 76 2.06 24.92 9.88
N LEU A 77 2.93 25.61 9.12
CA LEU A 77 2.53 26.26 7.88
C LEU A 77 1.96 25.26 6.87
N SER A 78 2.67 24.15 6.64
CA SER A 78 2.26 23.10 5.72
C SER A 78 0.91 22.48 6.11
N ARG A 79 0.67 22.28 7.41
CA ARG A 79 -0.55 21.65 7.93
C ARG A 79 -1.74 22.60 7.99
N TYR A 80 -1.52 23.86 8.38
CA TYR A 80 -2.57 24.84 8.65
C TYR A 80 -2.65 25.98 7.64
N GLN A 81 -2.06 25.83 6.44
CA GLN A 81 -2.07 26.85 5.37
C GLN A 81 -3.46 27.45 5.08
N THR A 82 -4.53 26.68 5.29
CA THR A 82 -5.92 27.08 5.02
C THR A 82 -6.65 27.71 6.22
N GLN A 83 -6.01 27.83 7.39
CA GLN A 83 -6.60 28.39 8.61
C GLN A 83 -5.86 29.69 9.00
N THR A 84 -6.46 30.84 8.68
CA THR A 84 -5.79 32.15 8.70
C THR A 84 -5.64 32.77 10.09
N ASP A 85 -6.63 32.61 10.96
CA ASP A 85 -6.71 33.44 12.19
C ASP A 85 -5.97 32.81 13.37
N SER A 86 -5.89 31.48 13.42
CA SER A 86 -5.22 30.70 14.47
C SER A 86 -3.72 30.49 14.21
N THR A 87 -3.25 30.72 12.99
CA THR A 87 -1.83 30.56 12.62
C THR A 87 -0.98 31.74 13.05
N VAL A 88 -1.51 32.96 13.05
CA VAL A 88 -0.77 34.17 13.40
C VAL A 88 -0.31 34.18 14.87
N SER A 89 -1.15 33.69 15.79
CA SER A 89 -0.81 33.61 17.22
C SER A 89 0.39 32.70 17.50
N PHE A 90 0.55 31.63 16.70
CA PHE A 90 1.67 30.71 16.80
C PHE A 90 2.99 31.36 16.38
N TYR A 91 3.02 32.05 15.23
CA TYR A 91 4.26 32.69 14.74
C TYR A 91 4.76 33.82 15.64
N ASN A 92 3.89 34.41 16.48
CA ASN A 92 4.28 35.38 17.51
C ASN A 92 5.16 34.79 18.61
N LYS A 93 5.07 33.48 18.83
CA LYS A 93 5.84 32.77 19.87
C LYS A 93 7.25 32.39 19.40
N LEU A 94 7.52 32.50 18.10
CA LEU A 94 8.80 32.11 17.51
C LEU A 94 9.84 33.22 17.63
N GLU A 95 11.10 32.82 17.65
CA GLU A 95 12.21 33.74 17.41
C GLU A 95 12.12 34.30 15.97
N ASN A 96 12.39 35.61 15.82
CA ASN A 96 12.17 36.38 14.59
C ASN A 96 10.71 36.37 14.09
N SER A 97 9.77 36.61 15.00
CA SER A 97 8.33 36.62 14.72
C SER A 97 7.93 37.58 13.59
N GLU A 98 8.57 38.74 13.45
CA GLU A 98 8.33 39.69 12.35
C GLU A 98 8.65 39.09 10.96
N ASP A 99 9.77 38.36 10.86
CA ASP A 99 10.17 37.68 9.63
C ASP A 99 9.19 36.56 9.27
N TRP A 100 8.74 35.79 10.27
CA TRP A 100 7.74 34.76 10.09
C TRP A 100 6.39 35.32 9.66
N GLN A 101 5.89 36.36 10.35
CA GLN A 101 4.61 37.00 10.00
C GLN A 101 4.62 37.54 8.57
N SER A 102 5.68 38.25 8.19
CA SER A 102 5.80 38.83 6.86
C SER A 102 5.93 37.75 5.78
N ALA A 103 6.66 36.65 6.04
CA ALA A 103 6.83 35.54 5.11
C ALA A 103 5.61 34.60 5.00
N VAL A 104 4.82 34.45 6.06
CA VAL A 104 3.60 33.61 6.08
C VAL A 104 2.40 34.36 5.50
N SER A 105 2.30 35.68 5.68
CA SER A 105 1.18 36.49 5.16
C SER A 105 0.87 36.22 3.68
N PRO A 106 1.85 36.07 2.76
CA PRO A 106 1.60 35.68 1.38
C PRO A 106 0.89 34.34 1.19
N TYR A 107 1.14 33.34 2.04
CA TYR A 107 0.47 32.03 2.00
C TYR A 107 -1.00 32.10 2.40
N LEU A 108 -1.36 33.11 3.19
CA LEU A 108 -2.72 33.30 3.71
C LEU A 108 -3.59 34.20 2.82
N LYS A 109 -2.99 35.15 2.09
CA LYS A 109 -3.71 36.25 1.43
C LYS A 109 -3.74 36.19 -0.09
N PHE A 110 -2.79 35.49 -0.72
CA PHE A 110 -2.55 35.64 -2.15
C PHE A 110 -2.66 34.32 -2.93
N SER A 111 -3.00 34.44 -4.20
CA SER A 111 -2.92 33.35 -5.17
C SER A 111 -1.45 32.96 -5.43
N GLN A 112 -1.22 31.80 -6.04
CA GLN A 112 0.12 31.21 -6.21
C GLN A 112 1.13 32.17 -6.89
N SER A 113 0.76 32.85 -7.97
CA SER A 113 1.68 33.74 -8.71
C SER A 113 2.05 34.98 -7.90
N THR A 114 1.08 35.58 -7.21
CA THR A 114 1.31 36.73 -6.34
C THR A 114 2.10 36.35 -5.09
N LYS A 115 1.85 35.15 -4.52
CA LYS A 115 2.60 34.59 -3.39
C LYS A 115 4.10 34.53 -3.69
N VAL A 116 4.49 33.91 -4.81
CA VAL A 116 5.90 33.76 -5.21
C VAL A 116 6.58 35.13 -5.39
N SER A 117 5.92 36.08 -6.04
CA SER A 117 6.46 37.43 -6.24
C SER A 117 6.67 38.18 -4.92
N GLN A 118 5.76 38.03 -3.95
CA GLN A 118 5.91 38.65 -2.63
C GLN A 118 7.05 38.01 -1.82
N LEU A 119 7.17 36.68 -1.85
CA LEU A 119 8.29 35.98 -1.21
C LEU A 119 9.64 36.41 -1.79
N LYS A 120 9.74 36.60 -3.11
CA LYS A 120 10.95 37.14 -3.76
C LYS A 120 11.33 38.52 -3.24
N LEU A 121 10.36 39.42 -3.14
CA LEU A 121 10.59 40.79 -2.68
C LEU A 121 11.03 40.81 -1.20
N LEU A 122 10.44 39.96 -0.36
CA LEU A 122 10.85 39.84 1.05
C LEU A 122 12.25 39.22 1.19
N ALA A 123 12.56 38.19 0.41
CA ALA A 123 13.89 37.58 0.40
C ALA A 123 14.97 38.58 -0.05
N GLN A 124 14.70 39.42 -1.05
CA GLN A 124 15.60 40.50 -1.48
C GLN A 124 15.83 41.56 -0.40
N LYS A 125 14.85 41.76 0.49
CA LYS A 125 14.98 42.65 1.66
C LYS A 125 15.69 41.99 2.85
N GLY A 126 16.19 40.76 2.70
CA GLY A 126 16.96 40.05 3.72
C GLY A 126 16.16 39.09 4.60
N ASN A 127 14.85 38.90 4.35
CA ASN A 127 14.06 37.95 5.13
C ASN A 127 14.44 36.50 4.77
N LEU A 128 15.10 35.83 5.70
CA LEU A 128 15.61 34.46 5.53
C LEU A 128 14.50 33.41 5.43
N VAL A 129 13.38 33.61 6.14
CA VAL A 129 12.23 32.70 6.10
C VAL A 129 11.57 32.75 4.72
N ALA A 130 11.40 33.94 4.16
CA ALA A 130 10.87 34.14 2.82
C ALA A 130 11.78 33.49 1.75
N GLY A 131 13.12 33.59 1.92
CA GLY A 131 14.08 32.92 1.04
C GLY A 131 13.94 31.38 1.06
N ARG A 132 13.75 30.79 2.24
CA ARG A 132 13.54 29.33 2.38
C ARG A 132 12.19 28.87 1.84
N LEU A 133 11.12 29.63 2.08
CA LEU A 133 9.81 29.36 1.47
C LEU A 133 9.87 29.47 -0.05
N LEU A 134 10.64 30.42 -0.58
CA LEU A 134 10.86 30.52 -2.02
C LEU A 134 11.59 29.30 -2.59
N GLN A 135 12.58 28.74 -1.88
CA GLN A 135 13.25 27.49 -2.29
C GLN A 135 12.27 26.31 -2.41
N ILE A 136 11.28 26.22 -1.51
CA ILE A 136 10.22 25.19 -1.57
C ILE A 136 9.32 25.42 -2.79
N GLU A 137 8.91 26.66 -3.03
CA GLU A 137 8.02 27.02 -4.14
C GLU A 137 8.67 26.86 -5.52
N GLU A 138 9.99 27.09 -5.61
CA GLU A 138 10.78 26.96 -6.84
C GLU A 138 11.55 25.62 -6.93
N TYR A 139 11.19 24.66 -6.07
CA TYR A 139 11.81 23.36 -6.03
C TYR A 139 11.70 22.66 -7.38
N SER A 140 12.86 22.19 -7.86
CA SER A 140 12.96 21.25 -8.96
C SER A 140 13.81 20.08 -8.50
N PRO A 141 13.41 18.83 -8.78
CA PRO A 141 14.20 17.67 -8.40
C PRO A 141 15.59 17.65 -9.07
N ASP A 142 15.80 18.39 -10.16
CA ASP A 142 17.09 18.50 -10.84
C ASP A 142 18.09 19.43 -10.13
N LYS A 143 17.63 20.24 -9.17
CA LYS A 143 18.49 21.14 -8.39
C LYS A 143 18.98 20.43 -7.12
N SER A 144 20.28 20.55 -6.83
CA SER A 144 20.93 19.98 -5.65
C SER A 144 20.79 20.87 -4.40
N ASP A 145 19.58 21.36 -4.14
CA ASP A 145 19.33 22.25 -3.00
C ASP A 145 19.23 21.44 -1.69
N SER A 146 19.77 22.01 -0.60
CA SER A 146 19.65 21.42 0.75
C SER A 146 18.37 21.89 1.41
N PHE A 147 17.59 20.94 1.93
CA PHE A 147 16.35 21.20 2.67
C PHE A 147 16.47 20.80 4.14
N SER A 148 17.68 20.86 4.70
CA SER A 148 17.95 20.52 6.12
C SER A 148 17.11 21.35 7.09
N PHE A 149 16.70 22.56 6.71
CA PHE A 149 15.81 23.42 7.49
C PHE A 149 14.37 22.89 7.63
N LEU A 150 13.99 21.87 6.85
CA LEU A 150 12.73 21.12 7.01
C LEU A 150 12.89 19.87 7.89
N GLY A 151 14.09 19.65 8.43
CA GLY A 151 14.44 18.50 9.26
C GLY A 151 15.19 17.41 8.50
N PRO A 152 15.90 16.51 9.23
CA PRO A 152 16.76 15.51 8.63
C PRO A 152 16.01 14.47 7.81
N ALA A 153 14.82 14.04 8.28
CA ALA A 153 14.01 13.06 7.57
C ALA A 153 13.57 13.56 6.18
N MET A 154 13.14 14.84 6.13
CA MET A 154 12.73 15.49 4.89
C MET A 154 13.91 15.65 3.93
N ASN A 155 15.05 16.12 4.43
CA ASN A 155 16.26 16.29 3.63
C ASN A 155 16.76 14.96 3.05
N SER A 156 16.77 13.89 3.84
CA SER A 156 17.16 12.56 3.36
C SER A 156 16.19 12.02 2.30
N ALA A 157 14.88 12.25 2.46
CA ALA A 157 13.89 11.86 1.45
C ALA A 157 14.06 12.62 0.13
N ILE A 158 14.38 13.92 0.17
CA ILE A 158 14.66 14.73 -1.02
C ILE A 158 15.93 14.23 -1.72
N GLN A 159 17.00 13.97 -0.97
CA GLN A 159 18.23 13.40 -1.54
C GLN A 159 17.98 12.02 -2.19
N ALA A 160 17.16 11.18 -1.56
CA ALA A 160 16.74 9.91 -2.16
C ALA A 160 15.97 10.15 -3.48
N ASN A 161 15.07 11.14 -3.51
CA ASN A 161 14.31 11.50 -4.71
C ASN A 161 15.19 12.01 -5.86
N GLN A 162 16.24 12.77 -5.54
CA GLN A 162 17.24 13.24 -6.50
C GLN A 162 18.06 12.08 -7.07
N LEU A 163 18.53 11.17 -6.21
CA LEU A 163 19.27 9.98 -6.66
C LEU A 163 18.43 9.07 -7.57
N LEU A 164 17.11 9.07 -7.38
CA LEU A 164 16.14 8.30 -8.18
C LEU A 164 15.56 9.07 -9.37
N LEU A 165 16.15 10.19 -9.78
CA LEU A 165 15.82 10.83 -11.07
C LEU A 165 16.09 9.91 -12.25
N LYS A 166 17.10 9.06 -12.12
CA LYS A 166 17.40 7.96 -13.04
C LYS A 166 17.25 6.64 -12.28
N PRO A 167 16.84 5.55 -12.95
CA PRO A 167 16.82 4.24 -12.33
C PRO A 167 18.19 3.91 -11.73
N ALA A 168 18.22 3.41 -10.50
CA ALA A 168 19.46 3.03 -9.85
C ALA A 168 20.06 1.84 -10.60
N SER A 169 21.27 2.03 -11.13
CA SER A 169 21.92 1.07 -12.03
C SER A 169 22.97 0.21 -11.31
N THR A 170 23.42 0.66 -10.14
CA THR A 170 24.41 -0.03 -9.32
C THR A 170 23.89 -0.37 -7.92
N ALA A 171 24.47 -1.42 -7.33
CA ALA A 171 24.16 -1.80 -5.94
C ALA A 171 24.56 -0.71 -4.93
N LEU A 172 25.59 0.09 -5.24
CA LEU A 172 26.05 1.19 -4.38
C LEU A 172 25.05 2.35 -4.38
N GLU A 173 24.49 2.70 -5.55
CA GLU A 173 23.42 3.70 -5.66
C GLU A 173 22.18 3.27 -4.88
N LEU A 174 21.74 2.02 -5.07
CA LEU A 174 20.63 1.43 -4.31
C LEU A 174 20.89 1.43 -2.81
N GLN A 175 22.11 1.07 -2.38
CA GLN A 175 22.48 1.10 -0.96
C GLN A 175 22.41 2.53 -0.40
N LYS A 176 22.93 3.52 -1.12
CA LYS A 176 22.87 4.92 -0.70
C LYS A 176 21.43 5.43 -0.60
N VAL A 177 20.58 5.06 -1.55
CA VAL A 177 19.14 5.35 -1.50
C VAL A 177 18.50 4.72 -0.27
N ILE A 178 18.79 3.44 0.00
CA ILE A 178 18.27 2.73 1.18
C ILE A 178 18.74 3.39 2.48
N GLU A 179 20.01 3.80 2.59
CA GLU A 179 20.54 4.48 3.77
C GLU A 179 19.82 5.81 4.03
N LEU A 180 19.58 6.60 2.97
CA LEU A 180 18.80 7.83 3.06
C LEU A 180 17.34 7.56 3.45
N LEU A 181 16.73 6.52 2.88
CA LEU A 181 15.37 6.11 3.24
C LEU A 181 15.29 5.57 4.67
N GLN A 182 16.30 4.88 5.17
CA GLN A 182 16.32 4.45 6.57
C GLN A 182 16.28 5.67 7.49
N LEU A 183 17.09 6.69 7.22
CA LEU A 183 17.09 7.93 7.98
C LEU A 183 15.74 8.68 7.86
N SER A 184 15.09 8.66 6.70
CA SER A 184 13.79 9.32 6.54
C SER A 184 12.65 8.53 7.19
N LEU A 185 12.70 7.20 7.16
CA LEU A 185 11.62 6.31 7.59
C LEU A 185 11.68 5.94 9.08
N THR A 186 12.87 5.95 9.70
CA THR A 186 13.05 5.52 11.11
C THR A 186 12.40 6.50 12.09
N ASP A 187 12.26 7.77 11.71
CA ASP A 187 11.68 8.86 12.51
C ASP A 187 10.45 9.49 11.82
N LEU A 188 9.72 8.73 11.00
CA LEU A 188 8.73 9.27 10.07
C LEU A 188 7.49 9.85 10.79
N GLY A 189 7.55 11.14 11.12
CA GLY A 189 6.40 11.98 11.47
C GLY A 189 5.80 12.70 10.25
N ASP A 190 5.12 13.82 10.49
CA ASP A 190 4.72 14.74 9.43
C ASP A 190 5.97 15.34 8.76
N LEU A 191 6.03 15.26 7.42
CA LEU A 191 7.10 15.81 6.60
C LEU A 191 6.66 17.17 6.08
N PRO A 192 7.25 18.30 6.52
CA PRO A 192 6.85 19.61 6.06
C PRO A 192 6.92 19.71 4.53
N PHE A 193 5.82 20.09 3.88
CA PHE A 193 5.71 20.17 2.42
C PHE A 193 6.01 18.84 1.69
N GLY A 194 5.94 17.69 2.37
CA GLY A 194 6.26 16.37 1.83
C GLY A 194 5.51 16.07 0.53
N GLN A 195 4.24 16.49 0.43
CA GLN A 195 3.46 16.26 -0.78
C GLN A 195 3.93 17.06 -1.97
N GLN A 196 4.33 18.32 -1.79
CA GLN A 196 4.85 19.13 -2.89
C GLN A 196 6.18 18.55 -3.37
N LEU A 197 7.07 18.23 -2.43
CA LEU A 197 8.47 17.92 -2.69
C LEU A 197 8.72 16.44 -3.01
N LEU A 198 7.88 15.53 -2.52
CA LEU A 198 8.08 14.07 -2.60
C LEU A 198 6.96 13.32 -3.33
N HIS A 199 5.99 13.99 -3.97
CA HIS A 199 4.84 13.32 -4.62
C HIS A 199 5.22 12.18 -5.59
N GLY A 200 6.32 12.34 -6.33
CA GLY A 200 6.78 11.35 -7.30
C GLY A 200 7.64 10.23 -6.69
N LEU A 201 8.10 10.38 -5.45
CA LEU A 201 9.05 9.46 -4.83
C LEU A 201 8.47 8.05 -4.65
N PRO A 202 7.22 7.84 -4.15
CA PRO A 202 6.67 6.49 -4.03
C PRO A 202 6.65 5.71 -5.35
N LEU A 203 6.27 6.35 -6.45
CA LEU A 203 6.26 5.72 -7.77
C LEU A 203 7.67 5.31 -8.20
N LYS A 204 8.66 6.20 -8.05
CA LYS A 204 10.06 5.90 -8.36
C LYS A 204 10.60 4.75 -7.52
N LEU A 205 10.29 4.71 -6.22
CA LEU A 205 10.67 3.62 -5.33
C LEU A 205 10.10 2.28 -5.81
N SER A 206 8.81 2.26 -6.14
CA SER A 206 8.15 1.06 -6.69
C SER A 206 8.80 0.60 -8.00
N GLN A 207 9.11 1.52 -8.92
CA GLN A 207 9.78 1.22 -10.20
C GLN A 207 11.21 0.68 -10.02
N ASN A 208 11.88 1.03 -8.91
CA ASN A 208 13.23 0.54 -8.58
C ASN A 208 13.21 -0.70 -7.66
N GLY A 209 12.06 -1.36 -7.51
CA GLY A 209 11.95 -2.60 -6.72
C GLY A 209 11.97 -2.39 -5.21
N LEU A 210 11.58 -1.19 -4.73
CA LEU A 210 11.45 -0.84 -3.32
C LEU A 210 9.97 -0.58 -2.95
N PRO A 211 9.08 -1.59 -3.08
CA PRO A 211 7.64 -1.41 -2.87
C PRO A 211 7.28 -1.14 -1.40
N LEU A 212 8.07 -1.65 -0.44
CA LEU A 212 7.82 -1.44 0.99
C LEU A 212 8.03 0.02 1.37
N GLU A 213 9.17 0.59 0.98
CA GLU A 213 9.50 1.99 1.19
C GLU A 213 8.52 2.90 0.46
N ALA A 214 8.09 2.51 -0.75
CA ALA A 214 7.05 3.21 -1.50
C ALA A 214 5.73 3.27 -0.71
N ALA A 215 5.27 2.13 -0.17
CA ALA A 215 4.02 2.05 0.59
C ALA A 215 4.07 2.87 1.89
N ILE A 216 5.17 2.79 2.65
CA ILE A 216 5.34 3.55 3.89
C ILE A 216 5.32 5.06 3.59
N LEU A 217 6.08 5.49 2.58
CA LEU A 217 6.13 6.91 2.21
C LEU A 217 4.78 7.40 1.68
N ALA A 218 4.13 6.65 0.79
CA ALA A 218 2.82 6.99 0.26
C ALA A 218 1.77 7.15 1.37
N ARG A 219 1.79 6.27 2.37
CA ARG A 219 0.93 6.35 3.57
C ARG A 219 1.22 7.60 4.40
N ALA A 220 2.49 7.92 4.64
CA ALA A 220 2.87 9.11 5.39
C ALA A 220 2.43 10.39 4.68
N LEU A 221 2.63 10.47 3.37
CA LEU A 221 2.17 11.60 2.57
C LEU A 221 0.63 11.70 2.55
N GLN A 222 -0.09 10.56 2.49
CA GLN A 222 -1.56 10.53 2.55
C GLN A 222 -2.10 11.16 3.84
N ARG A 223 -1.48 10.86 5.00
CA ARG A 223 -1.90 11.39 6.32
C ARG A 223 -1.79 12.93 6.44
N GLN A 224 -0.98 13.57 5.58
CA GLN A 224 -0.63 14.99 5.66
C GLN A 224 -1.53 15.94 4.83
N LYS A 225 -2.61 15.44 4.17
CA LYS A 225 -3.67 16.12 3.36
C LYS A 225 -3.70 15.78 1.85
N ALA A 226 -4.44 14.79 1.40
CA ALA A 226 -4.90 14.56 0.01
C ALA A 226 -4.30 15.36 -1.19
N ASN A 227 -3.19 14.89 -1.79
CA ASN A 227 -3.04 15.00 -3.24
C ASN A 227 -3.75 13.80 -3.87
N ARG A 228 -4.82 14.05 -4.65
CA ARG A 228 -5.67 13.02 -5.28
C ARG A 228 -4.87 11.97 -6.06
N THR A 229 -3.71 12.33 -6.61
CA THR A 229 -2.86 11.40 -7.36
C THR A 229 -2.18 10.37 -6.46
N ILE A 230 -1.67 10.79 -5.30
CA ILE A 230 -1.04 9.88 -4.33
C ILE A 230 -2.12 8.98 -3.73
N GLU A 231 -3.27 9.54 -3.35
CA GLU A 231 -4.35 8.78 -2.71
C GLU A 231 -4.86 7.62 -3.57
N LYS A 232 -4.96 7.82 -4.88
CA LYS A 232 -5.37 6.76 -5.81
C LYS A 232 -4.41 5.57 -5.83
N ASN A 233 -3.11 5.82 -5.68
CA ASN A 233 -2.07 4.81 -5.85
C ASN A 233 -1.63 4.16 -4.53
N VAL A 234 -2.04 4.70 -3.37
CA VAL A 234 -1.68 4.15 -2.06
C VAL A 234 -2.14 2.69 -1.93
N ALA A 235 -3.36 2.37 -2.37
CA ALA A 235 -3.86 0.99 -2.33
C ALA A 235 -2.97 0.04 -3.14
N ASP A 236 -2.54 0.45 -4.33
CA ASP A 236 -1.69 -0.36 -5.21
C ASP A 236 -0.32 -0.65 -4.58
N PHE A 237 0.32 0.35 -3.97
CA PHE A 237 1.58 0.14 -3.26
C PHE A 237 1.43 -0.82 -2.07
N LEU A 238 0.30 -0.75 -1.35
CA LEU A 238 0.01 -1.64 -0.22
C LEU A 238 -0.25 -3.09 -0.67
N VAL A 239 -0.92 -3.28 -1.82
CA VAL A 239 -1.10 -4.60 -2.44
C VAL A 239 0.24 -5.21 -2.81
N LEU A 240 1.15 -4.43 -3.42
CA LEU A 240 2.48 -4.91 -3.83
C LEU A 240 3.33 -5.42 -2.65
N VAL A 241 3.09 -4.93 -1.44
CA VAL A 241 3.81 -5.35 -0.22
C VAL A 241 3.05 -6.39 0.59
N GLY A 242 1.86 -6.80 0.14
CA GLY A 242 1.02 -7.78 0.80
C GLY A 242 0.19 -7.24 1.97
N ASP A 243 0.11 -5.91 2.17
CA ASP A 243 -0.80 -5.31 3.15
C ASP A 243 -2.21 -5.13 2.56
N PHE A 244 -2.89 -6.24 2.32
CA PHE A 244 -4.22 -6.25 1.70
C PHE A 244 -5.29 -5.56 2.58
N LYS A 245 -5.18 -5.70 3.90
CA LYS A 245 -6.11 -5.04 4.84
C LYS A 245 -5.93 -3.52 4.82
N GLY A 246 -4.68 -3.05 4.81
CA GLY A 246 -4.37 -1.64 4.65
C GLY A 246 -4.83 -1.11 3.29
N ALA A 247 -4.57 -1.85 2.21
CA ALA A 247 -5.00 -1.50 0.86
C ALA A 247 -6.51 -1.32 0.77
N LEU A 248 -7.28 -2.27 1.33
CA LEU A 248 -8.74 -2.20 1.36
C LEU A 248 -9.23 -0.96 2.10
N LYS A 249 -8.72 -0.70 3.32
CA LYS A 249 -9.07 0.51 4.08
C LYS A 249 -8.75 1.80 3.32
N ALA A 250 -7.62 1.84 2.61
CA ALA A 250 -7.24 2.99 1.79
C ALA A 250 -8.22 3.20 0.62
N LYS A 251 -8.71 2.11 0.03
CA LYS A 251 -9.65 2.15 -1.10
C LYS A 251 -11.06 2.53 -0.65
N GLU A 252 -11.54 1.98 0.48
CA GLU A 252 -12.82 2.34 1.10
C GLU A 252 -12.89 3.83 1.49
N ALA A 253 -11.77 4.39 1.94
CA ALA A 253 -11.64 5.82 2.25
C ALA A 253 -11.83 6.71 1.01
N LEU A 254 -11.31 6.26 -0.13
CA LEU A 254 -11.35 6.99 -1.39
C LEU A 254 -12.73 6.87 -2.07
N ASP A 255 -13.33 5.69 -2.01
CA ASP A 255 -14.61 5.38 -2.62
C ASP A 255 -15.57 4.73 -1.60
N PRO A 256 -16.44 5.53 -0.94
CA PRO A 256 -17.46 5.01 -0.05
C PRO A 256 -18.48 4.08 -0.73
N MET A 257 -18.54 4.07 -2.07
CA MET A 257 -19.45 3.26 -2.88
C MET A 257 -18.74 2.06 -3.52
N LEU A 258 -17.52 1.75 -3.09
CA LEU A 258 -16.66 0.67 -3.61
C LEU A 258 -17.41 -0.64 -3.84
N TYR A 259 -18.32 -1.00 -2.92
CA TYR A 259 -19.04 -2.26 -2.95
C TYR A 259 -20.24 -2.30 -3.90
N ARG A 260 -20.69 -1.16 -4.46
CA ARG A 260 -21.84 -1.12 -5.37
C ARG A 260 -21.50 -1.59 -6.78
N ASN A 261 -20.23 -1.49 -7.19
CA ASN A 261 -19.75 -2.05 -8.44
C ASN A 261 -19.24 -3.48 -8.18
N SER A 262 -19.74 -4.45 -8.96
CA SER A 262 -19.41 -5.87 -8.76
C SER A 262 -17.92 -6.16 -8.89
N ASN A 263 -17.22 -5.50 -9.80
CA ASN A 263 -15.81 -5.78 -10.07
C ASN A 263 -14.93 -5.31 -8.92
N THR A 264 -15.21 -4.11 -8.39
CA THR A 264 -14.49 -3.58 -7.22
C THR A 264 -14.89 -4.31 -5.93
N ALA A 265 -16.13 -4.78 -5.81
CA ALA A 265 -16.53 -5.65 -4.71
C ALA A 265 -15.84 -7.02 -4.76
N ILE A 266 -15.65 -7.62 -5.95
CA ILE A 266 -14.90 -8.88 -6.12
C ILE A 266 -13.42 -8.69 -5.77
N GLU A 267 -12.83 -7.56 -6.17
CA GLU A 267 -11.46 -7.20 -5.80
C GLU A 267 -11.32 -7.04 -4.28
N ALA A 268 -12.23 -6.31 -3.65
CA ALA A 268 -12.26 -6.14 -2.19
C ALA A 268 -12.47 -7.46 -1.44
N MET A 269 -13.35 -8.34 -1.94
CA MET A 269 -13.51 -9.71 -1.44
C MET A 269 -12.20 -10.50 -1.54
N SER A 270 -11.49 -10.37 -2.67
CA SER A 270 -10.20 -11.05 -2.89
C SER A 270 -9.11 -10.54 -1.94
N TRP A 271 -9.02 -9.23 -1.73
CA TRP A 271 -8.10 -8.65 -0.75
C TRP A 271 -8.44 -9.05 0.68
N SER A 272 -9.73 -9.16 1.01
CA SER A 272 -10.18 -9.67 2.32
C SER A 272 -9.73 -11.11 2.54
N ILE A 273 -9.86 -11.98 1.52
CA ILE A 273 -9.36 -13.37 1.55
C ILE A 273 -7.85 -13.41 1.80
N LEU A 274 -7.07 -12.65 1.03
CA LEU A 274 -5.61 -12.63 1.17
C LEU A 274 -5.15 -12.03 2.50
N GLY A 275 -5.90 -11.07 3.04
CA GLY A 275 -5.74 -10.52 4.38
C GLY A 275 -6.23 -11.45 5.50
N LYS A 276 -6.71 -12.66 5.17
CA LYS A 276 -7.31 -13.65 6.08
C LYS A 276 -8.55 -13.16 6.84
N ASP A 277 -9.21 -12.12 6.33
CA ASP A 277 -10.51 -11.67 6.81
C ASP A 277 -11.63 -12.39 6.06
N TYR A 278 -11.76 -13.69 6.33
CA TYR A 278 -12.75 -14.56 5.66
C TYR A 278 -14.19 -14.14 5.97
N LYS A 279 -14.43 -13.61 7.18
CA LYS A 279 -15.74 -13.08 7.56
C LYS A 279 -16.08 -11.83 6.78
N GLY A 280 -15.15 -10.87 6.67
CA GLY A 280 -15.32 -9.68 5.84
C GLY A 280 -15.54 -10.03 4.37
N ALA A 281 -14.79 -11.00 3.84
CA ALA A 281 -14.99 -11.50 2.47
C ALA A 281 -16.39 -12.10 2.26
N PHE A 282 -16.87 -12.91 3.21
CA PHE A 282 -18.21 -13.50 3.16
C PHE A 282 -19.33 -12.45 3.27
N ASP A 283 -19.13 -11.44 4.11
CA ASP A 283 -20.05 -10.30 4.22
C ASP A 283 -20.13 -9.49 2.92
N ILE A 284 -18.99 -9.27 2.25
CA ILE A 284 -18.96 -8.61 0.93
C ILE A 284 -19.76 -9.43 -0.09
N HIS A 285 -19.52 -10.75 -0.12
CA HIS A 285 -20.23 -11.63 -1.03
C HIS A 285 -21.74 -11.60 -0.78
N SER A 286 -22.17 -11.87 0.45
CA SER A 286 -23.59 -11.98 0.80
C SER A 286 -24.36 -10.68 0.56
N LYS A 287 -23.80 -9.52 0.92
CA LYS A 287 -24.47 -8.22 0.82
C LYS A 287 -24.47 -7.63 -0.58
N TYR A 288 -23.40 -7.80 -1.35
CA TYR A 288 -23.20 -7.06 -2.60
C TYR A 288 -23.12 -7.94 -3.86
N LEU A 289 -22.65 -9.18 -3.73
CA LEU A 289 -22.33 -10.04 -4.88
C LEU A 289 -23.33 -11.18 -5.10
N SER A 290 -24.08 -11.59 -4.08
CA SER A 290 -25.00 -12.74 -4.10
C SER A 290 -25.99 -12.74 -5.27
N ASN A 291 -26.47 -11.56 -5.65
CA ASN A 291 -27.40 -11.33 -6.76
C ASN A 291 -26.77 -10.60 -7.95
N SER A 292 -25.45 -10.38 -7.91
CA SER A 292 -24.75 -9.69 -8.99
C SER A 292 -24.63 -10.59 -10.23
N LYS A 293 -24.54 -9.95 -11.40
CA LYS A 293 -24.23 -10.60 -12.68
C LYS A 293 -22.89 -10.06 -13.17
N PRO A 294 -21.78 -10.45 -12.53
CA PRO A 294 -20.47 -9.96 -12.92
C PRO A 294 -20.11 -10.46 -14.32
N SER A 295 -19.16 -9.79 -14.95
CA SER A 295 -18.56 -10.22 -16.21
C SER A 295 -17.05 -9.99 -16.16
N GLY A 296 -16.32 -10.72 -16.99
CA GLY A 296 -14.87 -10.69 -17.04
C GLY A 296 -14.25 -12.01 -16.63
N VAL A 297 -12.98 -11.97 -16.28
CA VAL A 297 -12.14 -13.14 -16.00
C VAL A 297 -11.55 -12.98 -14.60
N ASP A 298 -11.68 -14.00 -13.76
CA ASP A 298 -11.14 -14.01 -12.41
C ASP A 298 -9.61 -14.04 -12.46
N THR A 299 -8.93 -13.14 -11.75
CA THR A 299 -7.46 -13.02 -11.87
C THR A 299 -6.70 -14.21 -11.27
N TRP A 300 -7.32 -15.01 -10.42
CA TRP A 300 -6.68 -16.13 -9.71
C TRP A 300 -6.75 -17.43 -10.50
N THR A 301 -7.95 -17.72 -11.01
CA THR A 301 -8.23 -18.95 -11.76
C THR A 301 -8.14 -18.72 -13.27
N GLY A 302 -8.38 -17.49 -13.71
CA GLY A 302 -8.63 -17.08 -15.08
C GLY A 302 -9.81 -17.78 -15.76
N LEU A 303 -10.75 -18.28 -14.96
CA LEU A 303 -12.07 -18.67 -15.41
C LEU A 303 -12.96 -17.43 -15.57
N SER A 304 -13.99 -17.54 -16.40
CA SER A 304 -15.00 -16.48 -16.55
C SER A 304 -15.74 -16.28 -15.23
N ILE A 305 -15.92 -15.03 -14.83
CA ILE A 305 -16.67 -14.71 -13.62
C ILE A 305 -18.15 -14.80 -13.93
N SER A 306 -18.87 -15.63 -13.18
CA SER A 306 -20.33 -15.76 -13.22
C SER A 306 -20.92 -15.65 -11.81
N ARG A 307 -22.24 -15.59 -11.71
CA ARG A 307 -22.93 -15.68 -10.42
C ARG A 307 -22.66 -17.02 -9.72
N ASP A 308 -22.61 -18.11 -10.47
CA ASP A 308 -22.41 -19.44 -9.89
C ASP A 308 -20.94 -19.63 -9.50
N PHE A 309 -19.98 -19.09 -10.25
CA PHE A 309 -18.58 -18.97 -9.82
C PHE A 309 -18.43 -18.26 -8.47
N LEU A 310 -19.14 -17.15 -8.25
CA LEU A 310 -19.12 -16.44 -6.97
C LEU A 310 -19.71 -17.29 -5.83
N ARG A 311 -20.75 -18.08 -6.10
CA ARG A 311 -21.29 -19.04 -5.12
C ARG A 311 -20.30 -20.14 -4.77
N VAL A 312 -19.51 -20.63 -5.73
CA VAL A 312 -18.40 -21.56 -5.45
C VAL A 312 -17.37 -20.90 -4.53
N ARG A 313 -16.97 -19.65 -4.81
CA ARG A 313 -16.06 -18.89 -3.93
C ARG A 313 -16.65 -18.69 -2.53
N SER A 314 -17.96 -18.47 -2.42
CA SER A 314 -18.65 -18.37 -1.14
C SER A 314 -18.64 -19.68 -0.35
N ALA A 315 -18.73 -20.84 -1.02
CA ALA A 315 -18.59 -22.13 -0.36
C ALA A 315 -17.17 -22.35 0.16
N GLY A 316 -16.15 -21.96 -0.61
CA GLY A 316 -14.76 -21.95 -0.12
C GLY A 316 -14.57 -21.04 1.11
N LEU A 317 -15.26 -19.90 1.18
CA LEU A 317 -15.26 -19.05 2.38
C LEU A 317 -15.93 -19.71 3.59
N LEU A 318 -17.02 -20.46 3.39
CA LEU A 318 -17.66 -21.23 4.47
C LEU A 318 -16.71 -22.27 5.05
N GLU A 319 -15.93 -22.96 4.21
CA GLU A 319 -14.88 -23.86 4.67
C GLU A 319 -13.86 -23.12 5.54
N LEU A 320 -13.32 -22.00 5.04
CA LEU A 320 -12.31 -21.22 5.76
C LEU A 320 -12.82 -20.61 7.08
N LEU A 321 -14.14 -20.51 7.23
CA LEU A 321 -14.82 -20.13 8.48
C LEU A 321 -15.11 -21.32 9.41
N GLY A 322 -14.71 -22.54 9.03
CA GLY A 322 -14.88 -23.77 9.81
C GLY A 322 -16.23 -24.46 9.61
N ASN A 323 -16.99 -24.12 8.56
CA ASN A 323 -18.30 -24.70 8.28
C ASN A 323 -18.27 -25.62 7.06
N SER A 324 -17.47 -26.68 7.15
CA SER A 324 -17.20 -27.60 6.04
C SER A 324 -18.44 -28.34 5.55
N LYS A 325 -19.38 -28.66 6.45
CA LYS A 325 -20.65 -29.31 6.08
C LYS A 325 -21.49 -28.42 5.18
N GLU A 326 -21.64 -27.14 5.52
CA GLU A 326 -22.42 -26.20 4.71
C GLU A 326 -21.69 -25.85 3.40
N ALA A 327 -20.36 -25.78 3.42
CA ALA A 327 -19.55 -25.62 2.22
C ALA A 327 -19.80 -26.75 1.21
N LEU A 328 -19.70 -28.01 1.64
CA LEU A 328 -19.94 -29.18 0.78
C LEU A 328 -21.37 -29.23 0.26
N LEU A 329 -22.38 -28.97 1.11
CA LEU A 329 -23.79 -28.91 0.69
C LEU A 329 -24.03 -27.80 -0.34
N SER A 330 -23.39 -26.64 -0.16
CA SER A 330 -23.49 -25.52 -1.10
C SER A 330 -22.90 -25.87 -2.46
N LEU A 331 -21.75 -26.56 -2.49
CA LEU A 331 -21.15 -27.04 -3.73
C LEU A 331 -21.98 -28.13 -4.38
N GLU A 332 -22.52 -29.08 -3.60
CA GLU A 332 -23.38 -30.16 -4.12
C GLU A 332 -24.61 -29.61 -4.83
N ASN A 333 -25.26 -28.58 -4.27
CA ASN A 333 -26.40 -27.90 -4.88
C ASN A 333 -26.04 -27.18 -6.21
N LEU A 334 -24.78 -26.83 -6.42
CA LEU A 334 -24.30 -26.23 -7.66
C LEU A 334 -23.95 -27.27 -8.72
N THR A 335 -23.72 -28.53 -8.33
CA THR A 335 -23.27 -29.59 -9.25
C THR A 335 -24.37 -30.61 -9.56
N ARG A 336 -25.32 -30.80 -8.65
CA ARG A 336 -26.35 -31.82 -8.75
C ARG A 336 -27.26 -31.56 -9.96
N ASP A 337 -27.44 -32.61 -10.76
CA ASP A 337 -28.32 -32.64 -11.94
C ASP A 337 -27.98 -31.59 -13.02
N ARG A 338 -26.75 -31.04 -13.01
CA ARG A 338 -26.29 -30.06 -14.00
C ARG A 338 -25.38 -30.69 -15.06
N GLN A 339 -25.44 -30.15 -16.27
CA GLN A 339 -24.46 -30.46 -17.31
C GLN A 339 -23.08 -29.91 -16.94
N PHE A 340 -22.03 -30.59 -17.40
CA PHE A 340 -20.66 -30.15 -17.14
C PHE A 340 -20.36 -28.88 -17.94
N ASP A 341 -19.98 -27.83 -17.23
CA ASP A 341 -19.52 -26.55 -17.76
C ASP A 341 -18.40 -26.00 -16.86
N SER A 342 -17.88 -24.81 -17.17
CA SER A 342 -16.79 -24.19 -16.39
C SER A 342 -17.12 -24.00 -14.91
N ASP A 343 -18.36 -23.62 -14.57
CA ASP A 343 -18.75 -23.33 -13.19
C ASP A 343 -18.96 -24.63 -12.39
N THR A 344 -19.62 -25.60 -13.01
CA THR A 344 -19.85 -26.94 -12.46
C THR A 344 -18.53 -27.68 -12.26
N GLY A 345 -17.62 -27.61 -13.24
CA GLY A 345 -16.28 -28.17 -13.13
C GLY A 345 -15.47 -27.52 -12.01
N TYR A 346 -15.53 -26.19 -11.87
CA TYR A 346 -14.86 -25.49 -10.77
C TYR A 346 -15.47 -25.81 -9.39
N ALA A 347 -16.79 -25.97 -9.30
CA ALA A 347 -17.46 -26.40 -8.08
C ALA A 347 -17.00 -27.80 -7.64
N ARG A 348 -16.90 -28.75 -8.57
CA ARG A 348 -16.40 -30.11 -8.29
C ARG A 348 -14.90 -30.11 -7.93
N LEU A 349 -14.12 -29.24 -8.57
CA LEU A 349 -12.71 -29.06 -8.21
C LEU A 349 -12.58 -28.58 -6.76
N MET A 350 -13.39 -27.59 -6.36
CA MET A 350 -13.44 -27.11 -4.98
C MET A 350 -13.87 -28.23 -4.02
N GLN A 351 -14.87 -29.05 -4.37
CA GLN A 351 -15.25 -30.23 -3.55
C GLN A 351 -14.06 -31.18 -3.35
N SER A 352 -13.32 -31.49 -4.41
CA SER A 352 -12.13 -32.33 -4.32
C SER A 352 -11.07 -31.70 -3.39
N GLN A 353 -10.83 -30.39 -3.50
CA GLN A 353 -9.90 -29.68 -2.61
C GLN A 353 -10.33 -29.75 -1.14
N LEU A 354 -11.62 -29.59 -0.85
CA LEU A 354 -12.15 -29.71 0.52
C LEU A 354 -12.01 -31.13 1.08
N LEU A 355 -12.13 -32.14 0.22
CA LEU A 355 -12.00 -33.55 0.60
C LEU A 355 -10.55 -34.03 0.70
N PHE A 356 -9.57 -33.21 0.28
CA PHE A 356 -8.19 -33.65 0.09
C PHE A 356 -7.54 -34.19 1.36
N GLU A 357 -7.71 -33.50 2.49
CA GLU A 357 -7.10 -33.92 3.77
C GLU A 357 -7.85 -35.09 4.43
N ASP A 358 -9.18 -35.14 4.29
CA ASP A 358 -10.03 -36.08 5.03
C ASP A 358 -10.35 -37.38 4.25
N LYS A 359 -10.47 -37.29 2.92
CA LYS A 359 -10.91 -38.37 2.03
C LYS A 359 -10.10 -38.38 0.74
N LEU A 360 -8.79 -38.55 0.89
CA LEU A 360 -7.81 -38.45 -0.20
C LEU A 360 -8.14 -39.27 -1.46
N ASN A 361 -8.61 -40.52 -1.31
CA ASN A 361 -8.99 -41.36 -2.46
C ASN A 361 -10.22 -40.82 -3.21
N LEU A 362 -11.17 -40.23 -2.48
CA LEU A 362 -12.36 -39.62 -3.11
C LEU A 362 -11.98 -38.31 -3.79
N ALA A 363 -11.08 -37.52 -3.18
CA ALA A 363 -10.55 -36.30 -3.78
C ALA A 363 -9.84 -36.60 -5.11
N GLU A 364 -8.95 -37.60 -5.14
CA GLU A 364 -8.31 -38.11 -6.36
C GLU A 364 -9.35 -38.47 -7.44
N GLN A 365 -10.29 -39.37 -7.14
CA GLN A 365 -11.31 -39.81 -8.11
C GLN A 365 -12.13 -38.66 -8.69
N VAL A 366 -12.48 -37.67 -7.85
CA VAL A 366 -13.19 -36.48 -8.32
C VAL A 366 -12.30 -35.63 -9.22
N ALA A 367 -11.02 -35.45 -8.86
CA ALA A 367 -10.07 -34.69 -9.68
C ALA A 367 -9.81 -35.37 -11.04
N GLU A 368 -9.62 -36.69 -11.06
CA GLU A 368 -9.47 -37.49 -12.28
C GLU A 368 -10.70 -37.34 -13.22
N ASP A 369 -11.93 -37.49 -12.70
CA ASP A 369 -13.17 -37.32 -13.48
C ASP A 369 -13.30 -35.89 -14.04
N ILE A 370 -12.87 -34.86 -13.29
CA ILE A 370 -12.85 -33.48 -13.81
C ILE A 370 -11.83 -33.33 -14.94
N THR A 371 -10.65 -33.93 -14.82
CA THR A 371 -9.62 -33.90 -15.87
C THR A 371 -10.17 -34.45 -17.19
N PHE A 372 -10.79 -35.63 -17.17
CA PHE A 372 -11.36 -36.23 -18.37
C PHE A 372 -12.50 -35.38 -18.97
N ARG A 373 -13.44 -34.91 -18.16
CA ARG A 373 -14.56 -34.07 -18.65
C ARG A 373 -14.09 -32.73 -19.19
N ALA A 374 -13.07 -32.13 -18.56
CA ALA A 374 -12.48 -30.88 -19.02
C ALA A 374 -11.76 -31.06 -20.36
N GLN A 375 -11.10 -32.21 -20.58
CA GLN A 375 -10.49 -32.56 -21.87
C GLN A 375 -11.52 -32.74 -22.98
N GLU A 376 -12.64 -33.41 -22.70
CA GLU A 376 -13.73 -33.61 -23.66
C GLU A 376 -14.42 -32.29 -24.06
N SER A 377 -14.40 -31.31 -23.16
CA SER A 377 -15.10 -30.02 -23.32
C SER A 377 -14.16 -28.83 -23.65
N ASP A 378 -12.88 -29.10 -23.94
CA ASP A 378 -11.83 -28.10 -24.20
C ASP A 378 -11.71 -27.00 -23.10
N HIS A 379 -11.83 -27.40 -21.83
CA HIS A 379 -11.65 -26.53 -20.66
C HIS A 379 -10.24 -26.62 -20.07
N TYR A 380 -9.24 -26.14 -20.82
CA TYR A 380 -7.81 -26.28 -20.48
C TYR A 380 -7.41 -25.81 -19.07
N ARG A 381 -8.02 -24.74 -18.56
CA ARG A 381 -7.71 -24.25 -17.20
C ARG A 381 -8.22 -25.21 -16.12
N LEU A 382 -9.43 -25.76 -16.29
CA LEU A 382 -9.98 -26.74 -15.35
C LEU A 382 -9.20 -28.05 -15.41
N GLU A 383 -8.86 -28.50 -16.62
CA GLU A 383 -7.99 -29.66 -16.84
C GLU A 383 -6.67 -29.50 -16.07
N PHE A 384 -6.00 -28.36 -16.23
CA PHE A 384 -4.75 -28.07 -15.53
C PHE A 384 -4.89 -28.16 -14.00
N PHE A 385 -5.87 -27.47 -13.42
CA PHE A 385 -6.03 -27.47 -11.96
C PHE A 385 -6.43 -28.84 -11.41
N ALA A 386 -7.28 -29.58 -12.14
CA ALA A 386 -7.70 -30.93 -11.76
C ALA A 386 -6.54 -31.92 -11.83
N THR A 387 -5.75 -31.87 -12.90
CA THR A 387 -4.55 -32.73 -13.08
C THR A 387 -3.52 -32.49 -11.96
N VAL A 388 -3.32 -31.24 -11.54
CA VAL A 388 -2.43 -30.92 -10.42
C VAL A 388 -2.96 -31.51 -9.12
N LEU A 389 -4.26 -31.39 -8.85
CA LEU A 389 -4.86 -31.90 -7.61
C LEU A 389 -4.85 -33.44 -7.55
N ASP A 390 -5.14 -34.10 -8.67
CA ASP A 390 -5.02 -35.54 -8.84
C ASP A 390 -3.59 -36.02 -8.55
N GLY A 391 -2.60 -35.43 -9.23
CA GLY A 391 -1.19 -35.75 -9.01
C GLY A 391 -0.73 -35.53 -7.56
N LEU A 392 -1.18 -34.45 -6.91
CA LEU A 392 -0.91 -34.21 -5.49
C LEU A 392 -1.55 -35.26 -4.58
N ALA A 393 -2.76 -35.73 -4.92
CA ALA A 393 -3.46 -36.75 -4.15
C ALA A 393 -2.72 -38.09 -4.25
N LEU A 394 -2.37 -38.51 -5.47
CA LEU A 394 -1.57 -39.73 -5.72
C LEU A 394 -0.23 -39.69 -4.98
N GLN A 395 0.48 -38.55 -5.03
CA GLN A 395 1.74 -38.37 -4.31
C GLN A 395 1.56 -38.56 -2.80
N ARG A 396 0.53 -37.95 -2.20
CA ARG A 396 0.23 -38.10 -0.77
C ARG A 396 -0.14 -39.54 -0.39
N GLN A 397 -0.72 -40.31 -1.30
CA GLN A 397 -1.01 -41.73 -1.11
C GLN A 397 0.24 -42.62 -1.18
N GLY A 398 1.43 -42.07 -1.46
CA GLY A 398 2.65 -42.86 -1.66
C GLY A 398 2.63 -43.67 -2.95
N LYS A 399 1.72 -43.35 -3.87
CA LYS A 399 1.71 -43.91 -5.22
C LYS A 399 2.74 -43.11 -6.03
N ASP A 400 3.99 -43.61 -6.03
CA ASP A 400 5.07 -43.02 -6.81
C ASP A 400 4.73 -43.07 -8.29
N TYR A 401 4.29 -41.93 -8.83
CA TYR A 401 4.48 -41.62 -10.24
C TYR A 401 5.59 -40.58 -10.33
N LEU A 402 6.62 -40.88 -11.14
CA LEU A 402 7.23 -39.84 -11.96
C LEU A 402 6.07 -39.25 -12.75
N ALA A 403 5.39 -38.24 -12.19
CA ALA A 403 4.33 -37.52 -12.86
C ALA A 403 4.99 -36.78 -14.02
N TRP A 404 5.20 -37.49 -15.13
CA TRP A 404 5.24 -36.91 -16.44
C TRP A 404 3.85 -36.36 -16.64
N ILE A 405 3.64 -35.13 -16.17
CA ILE A 405 2.56 -34.29 -16.66
C ILE A 405 2.90 -34.13 -18.14
N ASN A 406 2.41 -35.07 -18.95
CA ASN A 406 2.44 -34.97 -20.40
C ASN A 406 1.50 -33.83 -20.72
N PHE A 407 2.05 -32.61 -20.72
CA PHE A 407 1.48 -31.49 -21.45
C PHE A 407 1.57 -31.82 -22.95
N THR A 408 0.80 -32.80 -23.39
CA THR A 408 0.55 -33.10 -24.79
C THR A 408 -0.77 -32.45 -25.18
N LYS A 409 -0.77 -31.13 -25.20
CA LYS A 409 -1.67 -30.30 -26.01
C LYS A 409 -1.09 -28.90 -26.14
#